data_AF-A0A847E2H9-F1
#
_entry.id   AF-A0A847E2H9-F1
#
_cell.length_a   1.000
_cell.length_b   1.000
_cell.length_c   1.000
_cell.angle_alpha   90.00
_cell.angle_beta   90.00
_cell.angle_gamma   90.00
#
_symmetry.space_group_name_H-M   'P 1'
#
loop_
_entity.id
_entity.type
_entity.pdbx_description
1 polymer ?
#
loop_
_entity_poly.entity_id
_entity_poly.type
_entity_poly.pdbx_seq_one_letter_code
_entity_poly.pdbx_strand_id
1 'polypeptide(L)' 'KAWTNIFIYPGYKFKMVDALITNFHLPKSTLLMLVSALATKENIIKAYQIAQKEKYRFFSFGDSMFIK' A
#
# COMPACT_ATOMS: atom_id res chain seq x y z
N LYS A 1 -6.03 -7.57 26.06
CA LYS A 1 -6.47 -6.85 24.83
C LYS A 1 -5.88 -5.44 24.89
N ALA A 2 -5.45 -4.90 23.76
CA ALA A 2 -4.89 -3.54 23.65
C ALA A 2 -5.53 -2.82 22.45
N TRP A 3 -5.43 -1.49 22.44
CA TRP A 3 -5.94 -0.62 21.38
C TRP A 3 -4.76 -0.02 20.60
N THR A 4 -4.97 0.33 19.34
CA THR A 4 -3.98 1.03 18.53
C THR A 4 -4.58 2.30 17.94
N ASN A 5 -3.85 3.40 18.06
CA ASN A 5 -4.13 4.68 17.40
C ASN A 5 -2.99 5.06 16.45
N ILE A 6 -2.19 4.07 16.02
CA ILE A 6 -1.02 4.33 15.17
C ILE A 6 -1.46 4.82 13.79
N PHE A 7 -0.79 5.86 13.31
CA PHE A 7 -0.92 6.34 11.94
C PHE A 7 0.44 6.23 11.25
N ILE A 8 0.52 5.39 10.22
CA ILE A 8 1.76 5.12 9.49
C ILE A 8 1.78 5.96 8.22
N TYR A 9 2.88 6.69 8.01
CA TYR A 9 3.08 7.61 6.90
C TYR A 9 4.54 7.54 6.41
N PRO A 10 4.87 8.09 5.22
CA PRO A 10 6.21 8.05 4.67
C PRO A 10 7.29 8.52 5.65
N GLY A 11 8.39 7.76 5.75
CA GLY A 11 9.47 7.98 6.72
C GLY A 11 9.33 7.16 8.02
N TYR A 12 8.22 6.44 8.21
CA TYR A 12 8.09 5.48 9.31
C TYR A 12 9.08 4.31 9.15
N LYS A 13 9.82 4.00 10.22
CA LYS A 13 10.71 2.84 10.27
C LYS A 13 9.97 1.62 10.83
N PHE A 14 9.69 0.64 9.98
CA PHE A 14 9.09 -0.62 10.39
C PHE A 14 10.03 -1.40 11.31
N LYS A 15 9.47 -1.94 12.40
CA LYS A 15 10.23 -2.69 13.42
C LYS A 15 10.13 -4.20 13.29
N MET A 16 9.08 -4.70 12.62
CA MET A 16 8.75 -6.13 12.55
C MET A 16 8.26 -6.57 11.16
N VAL A 17 8.00 -5.64 10.25
CA VAL A 17 7.41 -5.92 8.93
C VAL A 17 8.49 -5.68 7.88
N ASP A 18 8.88 -6.74 7.18
CA ASP A 18 9.88 -6.69 6.11
C ASP A 18 9.23 -6.61 4.71
N ALA A 19 7.97 -7.04 4.59
CA ALA A 19 7.21 -7.05 3.34
C ALA A 19 5.70 -6.96 3.62
N LEU A 20 4.91 -6.53 2.63
CA LEU A 20 3.47 -6.37 2.74
C LEU A 20 2.74 -6.95 1.53
N ILE A 21 1.70 -7.75 1.80
CA ILE A 21 0.67 -8.11 0.82
C ILE A 21 -0.58 -7.27 1.14
N THR A 22 -1.11 -6.55 0.16
CA THR A 22 -2.26 -5.67 0.32
C THR A 22 -3.03 -5.50 -0.99
N ASN A 23 -4.29 -5.08 -0.92
CA ASN A 23 -5.07 -4.74 -2.11
C ASN A 23 -4.59 -3.44 -2.76
N PHE A 24 -5.07 -3.16 -3.98
CA PHE A 24 -4.96 -1.84 -4.61
C PHE A 24 -6.00 -0.87 -4.02
N HIS A 25 -5.50 0.18 -3.36
CA HIS A 25 -6.29 1.21 -2.69
C HIS A 25 -6.51 2.46 -3.54
N LEU A 26 -7.57 3.22 -3.30
CA LEU A 26 -7.81 4.46 -4.04
C LEU A 26 -6.73 5.54 -3.78
N PRO A 27 -6.48 6.43 -4.77
CA PRO A 27 -5.72 7.65 -4.57
C PRO A 27 -6.26 8.45 -3.38
N LYS A 28 -5.36 9.03 -2.59
CA LYS A 28 -5.67 9.86 -1.40
C LYS A 28 -6.34 9.12 -0.23
N SER A 29 -6.26 7.79 -0.17
CA SER A 29 -6.67 7.01 1.01
C SER A 29 -5.58 6.95 2.08
N THR A 30 -5.96 6.74 3.34
CA THR A 30 -5.01 6.49 4.45
C THR A 30 -4.20 5.21 4.24
N LEU A 31 -4.79 4.21 3.57
CA LEU A 31 -4.10 2.97 3.21
C LEU A 31 -3.01 3.20 2.15
N LEU A 32 -3.20 4.16 1.25
CA LEU A 32 -2.14 4.59 0.35
C LEU A 32 -0.96 5.22 1.09
N MET A 33 -1.20 5.92 2.21
CA MET A 33 -0.11 6.47 3.04
C MET A 33 0.69 5.37 3.75
N LEU A 34 0.04 4.31 4.24
CA LEU A 34 0.70 3.12 4.77
C LEU A 34 1.57 2.44 3.71
N VAL A 35 1.01 2.22 2.52
CA VAL A 35 1.73 1.64 1.38
C VAL A 35 2.95 2.50 0.99
N SER A 36 2.79 3.83 1.01
CA SER A 36 3.88 4.78 0.71
C SER A 36 4.95 4.85 1.81
N ALA A 37 4.74 4.22 2.97
CA ALA A 37 5.78 4.08 3.99
C ALA A 37 6.71 2.88 3.71
N LEU A 38 6.26 1.90 2.92
CA LEU A 38 7.02 0.69 2.55
C LEU A 38 7.66 0.76 1.17
N ALA A 39 7.18 1.65 0.30
CA ALA A 39 7.71 1.82 -1.05
C ALA A 39 7.79 3.30 -1.42
N THR A 40 8.70 3.61 -2.35
CA THR A 40 8.80 4.97 -2.89
C THR A 40 7.52 5.34 -3.65
N LYS A 41 7.20 6.64 -3.65
CA LYS A 41 6.03 7.18 -4.35
C LYS A 41 6.08 6.83 -5.84
N GLU A 42 7.25 6.88 -6.44
CA GLU A 42 7.49 6.56 -7.85
C GLU A 42 7.15 5.11 -8.17
N ASN A 43 7.58 4.16 -7.32
CA ASN A 43 7.29 2.74 -7.50
C ASN A 43 5.80 2.45 -7.38
N ILE A 44 5.13 3.07 -6.40
CA ILE A 44 3.68 2.92 -6.23
C ILE A 44 2.92 3.49 -7.43
N ILE A 45 3.23 4.70 -7.88
CA ILE A 45 2.57 5.30 -9.06
C ILE A 45 2.76 4.41 -10.30
N LYS A 46 3.98 3.90 -10.52
CA LYS A 46 4.27 3.01 -11.65
C LYS A 46 3.48 1.70 -11.55
N ALA A 47 3.41 1.08 -10.37
CA ALA A 47 2.64 -0.14 -10.14
C ALA A 47 1.15 0.06 -10.44
N TYR A 48 0.58 1.20 -10.02
CA TYR A 48 -0.82 1.55 -10.28
C TYR A 48 -1.11 1.78 -11.77
N GLN A 49 -0.20 2.45 -12.49
CA GLN A 49 -0.33 2.65 -13.94
C GLN A 49 -0.33 1.31 -14.69
N ILE A 50 0.54 0.37 -14.28
CA ILE A 50 0.58 -0.98 -14.85
C ILE A 50 -0.72 -1.73 -14.52
N ALA A 51 -1.15 -1.73 -13.25
CA ALA A 51 -2.38 -2.40 -12.83
C ALA A 51 -3.61 -1.88 -13.60
N GLN A 52 -3.68 -0.58 -13.87
CA GLN A 52 -4.74 0.00 -14.68
C GLN A 52 -4.66 -0.45 -16.15
N LYS A 53 -3.47 -0.41 -16.75
CA LYS A 53 -3.24 -0.85 -18.14
C LYS A 53 -3.62 -2.32 -18.34
N GLU A 54 -3.24 -3.17 -17.39
CA GLU A 54 -3.47 -4.61 -17.41
C GLU A 54 -4.84 -5.01 -16.83
N LYS A 55 -5.71 -4.03 -16.54
CA LYS A 55 -7.10 -4.24 -16.08
C LYS A 55 -7.22 -5.07 -14.81
N TYR A 56 -6.32 -4.86 -13.86
CA TYR A 56 -6.43 -5.42 -12.51
C TYR A 56 -7.71 -4.91 -11.85
N ARG A 57 -8.29 -5.75 -11.00
CA ARG A 57 -9.45 -5.41 -10.18
C ARG A 57 -8.94 -4.70 -8.92
N PHE A 58 -9.55 -3.57 -8.58
CA PHE A 58 -9.16 -2.78 -7.40
C PHE A 58 -10.09 -3.09 -6.22
N PHE A 59 -9.79 -2.50 -5.05
CA PHE A 59 -10.62 -2.55 -3.83
C PHE A 59 -10.63 -3.89 -3.09
N SER A 60 -11.59 -4.04 -2.18
CA SER A 60 -11.70 -5.12 -1.18
C SER A 60 -11.72 -6.52 -1.78
N PHE A 61 -12.33 -6.69 -2.96
CA PHE A 61 -12.46 -7.97 -3.64
C PHE A 61 -11.65 -8.04 -4.94
N GLY A 62 -10.75 -7.08 -5.12
CA GLY A 62 -9.86 -7.01 -6.26
C GLY A 62 -8.63 -7.89 -6.11
N ASP A 63 -7.65 -7.60 -6.94
CA ASP A 63 -6.35 -8.25 -6.92
C ASP A 63 -5.44 -7.62 -5.85
N SER A 64 -4.33 -8.29 -5.57
CA SER A 64 -3.37 -7.90 -4.54
C SER A 64 -2.03 -7.44 -5.12
N MET A 65 -1.32 -6.67 -4.33
CA MET A 65 0.04 -6.20 -4.54
C MET A 65 0.95 -6.77 -3.46
N PHE A 66 2.16 -7.12 -3.84
CA PHE A 66 3.24 -7.52 -2.93
C PHE A 66 4.34 -6.45 -2.96
N ILE A 67 4.76 -5.99 -1.79
CA ILE A 67 5.83 -5.00 -1.59
C ILE A 67 6.91 -5.63 -0.71
N LYS A 68 8.17 -5.53 -1.16
CA LYS A 68 9.36 -5.98 -0.46
C LYS A 68 10.43 -4.90 -0.51
#